data_AF-A0A4W3GSI3-F1
#
_entry.id   AF-A0A4W3GSI3-F1
#
_cell.length_a   1.000
_cell.length_b   1.000
_cell.length_c   1.000
_cell.angle_alpha   90.00
_cell.angle_beta   90.00
_cell.angle_gamma   90.00
#
_symmetry.space_group_name_H-M   'P 1'
#
loop_
_entity.id
_entity.type
_entity.pdbx_description
1 polymer ?
#
loop_
_entity_poly.entity_id
_entity_poly.type
_entity_poly.pdbx_seq_one_letter_code
_entity_poly.pdbx_strand_id
1 'polypeptide(L)'
;MLQQILRDMYIDPDLLAELNDDQKQILFYKMREEQVRRWTERERLESQLTIVQSNQTHPKWLHGKDNEVWVWIMGEAPGDKPYEQITEEIMAKSARQQAQQEALAKWREKEAEIRKKFREAVLKEKTRFVAGKWREEAEDRRAAKLEELKKREEEERQRGEAEIRCQEEIRANELYISLKEAHQQGRSESDEREWEEMLRRSKAADEDRKHMARRARDEYHRQSLRAIERGKVAGLSHLFQNRTADQNTNFSNGQPARPLSTGPRTGTGERSFRPESREAVVRWFQEEQVSRRSAFERDSNVVAPWFHGIISRQEAEELLMNTAEGSFLTRVSERIWGYILSYRQQTGFKHFPVDASGGFYSFLGVDPIRHETLADLIHFHKDEIITTTGNELLHEACGQTRRPPDYSELFPTPSQPQ
;
A
#
# COMPACT_ATOMS: atom_id res chain seq x y z
N MET A 1 24.55 6.23 -1.87
CA MET A 1 23.27 6.14 -2.59
C MET A 1 22.15 5.58 -1.73
N LEU A 2 22.30 4.39 -1.14
CA LEU A 2 21.25 3.78 -0.31
C LEU A 2 20.78 4.70 0.85
N GLN A 3 21.72 5.30 1.59
CA GLN A 3 21.39 6.23 2.69
C GLN A 3 20.52 7.41 2.23
N GLN A 4 20.76 7.90 1.02
CA GLN A 4 20.01 8.99 0.42
C GLN A 4 18.59 8.56 0.02
N ILE A 5 18.43 7.36 -0.59
CA ILE A 5 17.11 6.78 -0.89
C ILE A 5 16.29 6.60 0.39
N LEU A 6 16.93 6.13 1.48
CA LEU A 6 16.26 6.01 2.78
C LEU A 6 15.91 7.37 3.36
N ARG A 7 16.70 8.41 3.10
CA ARG A 7 16.39 9.77 3.53
C ARG A 7 15.18 10.35 2.79
N ASP A 8 15.15 10.25 1.47
CA ASP A 8 14.13 10.89 0.64
C ASP A 8 12.90 9.99 0.42
N MET A 9 13.00 8.71 0.82
CA MET A 9 11.96 7.68 0.67
C MET A 9 11.48 7.48 -0.78
N TYR A 10 12.29 7.87 -1.76
CA TYR A 10 11.99 7.83 -3.18
C TYR A 10 13.10 7.12 -3.95
N ILE A 11 12.71 6.26 -4.89
CA ILE A 11 13.61 5.66 -5.88
C ILE A 11 13.06 5.94 -7.28
N ASP A 12 13.93 6.39 -8.18
CA ASP A 12 13.60 6.62 -9.59
C ASP A 12 13.10 5.31 -10.22
N PRO A 13 11.93 5.29 -10.91
CA PRO A 13 11.37 4.07 -11.49
C PRO A 13 12.31 3.36 -12.47
N ASP A 14 13.11 4.12 -13.23
CA ASP A 14 14.06 3.56 -14.18
C ASP A 14 15.21 2.86 -13.43
N LEU A 15 15.67 3.47 -12.33
CA LEU A 15 16.66 2.85 -11.45
C LEU A 15 16.08 1.60 -10.76
N LEU A 16 14.84 1.66 -10.28
CA LEU A 16 14.17 0.51 -9.67
C LEU A 16 14.04 -0.67 -10.65
N ALA A 17 13.79 -0.37 -11.93
CA ALA A 17 13.72 -1.37 -13.00
C ALA A 17 15.08 -2.00 -13.34
N GLU A 18 16.19 -1.36 -12.94
CA GLU A 18 17.54 -1.91 -13.06
C GLU A 18 17.95 -2.78 -11.87
N LEU A 19 17.31 -2.66 -10.70
CA LEU A 19 17.59 -3.57 -9.57
C LEU A 19 17.06 -4.97 -9.88
N ASN A 20 17.84 -5.99 -9.53
CA ASN A 20 17.31 -7.37 -9.46
C ASN A 20 16.38 -7.55 -8.25
N ASP A 21 15.64 -8.67 -8.23
CA ASP A 21 14.60 -8.90 -7.23
C ASP A 21 15.14 -9.03 -5.80
N ASP A 22 16.35 -9.58 -5.61
CA ASP A 22 17.00 -9.64 -4.30
C ASP A 22 17.36 -8.22 -3.80
N GLN A 23 17.91 -7.35 -4.66
CA GLN A 23 18.23 -5.97 -4.28
C GLN A 23 16.95 -5.17 -4.01
N LYS A 24 15.90 -5.37 -4.81
CA LYS A 24 14.58 -4.75 -4.57
C LYS A 24 14.04 -5.16 -3.21
N GLN A 25 14.10 -6.44 -2.87
CA GLN A 25 13.58 -6.94 -1.60
C GLN A 25 14.35 -6.35 -0.41
N ILE A 26 15.68 -6.28 -0.48
CA ILE A 26 16.49 -5.67 0.59
C ILE A 26 16.23 -4.17 0.67
N LEU A 27 16.15 -3.48 -0.46
CA LEU A 27 15.85 -2.05 -0.52
C LEU A 27 14.48 -1.74 0.08
N PHE A 28 13.43 -2.42 -0.35
CA PHE A 28 12.07 -2.20 0.16
C PHE A 28 11.95 -2.52 1.65
N TYR A 29 12.65 -3.55 2.11
CA TYR A 29 12.74 -3.82 3.53
C TYR A 29 13.40 -2.67 4.30
N LYS A 30 14.53 -2.14 3.81
CA LYS A 30 15.22 -0.99 4.40
C LYS A 30 14.37 0.28 4.39
N MET A 31 13.67 0.54 3.29
CA MET A 31 12.72 1.64 3.18
C MET A 31 11.56 1.49 4.16
N ARG A 32 11.03 0.26 4.33
CA ARG A 32 9.97 -0.02 5.29
C ARG A 32 10.44 0.16 6.74
N GLU A 33 11.64 -0.32 7.09
CA GLU A 33 12.25 -0.08 8.40
C GLU A 33 12.34 1.43 8.70
N GLU A 34 12.75 2.22 7.71
CA GLU A 34 12.87 3.67 7.84
C GLU A 34 11.49 4.37 7.93
N GLN A 35 10.48 3.91 7.19
CA GLN A 35 9.10 4.38 7.35
C GLN A 35 8.58 4.13 8.76
N VAL A 36 8.77 2.91 9.27
CA VAL A 36 8.33 2.54 10.62
C VAL A 36 9.10 3.36 11.65
N ARG A 37 10.42 3.50 11.52
CA ARG A 37 11.24 4.35 12.41
C ARG A 37 10.72 5.79 12.45
N ARG A 38 10.50 6.42 11.29
CA ARG A 38 9.96 7.78 11.18
C ARG A 38 8.56 7.91 11.74
N TRP A 39 7.70 6.91 11.49
CA TRP A 39 6.35 6.89 12.02
C TRP A 39 6.39 6.77 13.54
N THR A 40 7.14 5.83 14.10
CA THR A 40 7.31 5.68 15.55
C THR A 40 7.92 6.92 16.19
N GLU A 41 8.89 7.57 15.55
CA GLU A 41 9.44 8.84 16.04
C GLU A 41 8.42 9.98 15.98
N ARG A 42 7.64 10.06 14.90
CA ARG A 42 6.56 11.04 14.77
C ARG A 42 5.47 10.80 15.80
N GLU A 43 5.02 9.57 16.00
CA GLU A 43 4.06 9.19 17.06
C GLU A 43 4.60 9.53 18.45
N ARG A 44 5.90 9.29 18.69
CA ARG A 44 6.54 9.64 19.96
C ARG A 44 6.58 11.16 20.15
N LEU A 45 6.89 11.91 19.09
CA LEU A 45 6.90 13.37 19.10
C LEU A 45 5.48 13.94 19.19
N GLU A 46 4.50 13.39 18.48
CA GLU A 46 3.08 13.76 18.54
C GLU A 46 2.49 13.41 19.90
N SER A 47 2.79 12.25 20.48
CA SER A 47 2.44 11.95 21.88
C SER A 47 3.08 12.92 22.89
N GLN A 48 4.20 13.56 22.51
CA GLN A 48 4.84 14.64 23.28
C GLN A 48 4.32 16.04 22.90
N LEU A 49 3.71 16.19 21.71
CA LEU A 49 3.27 17.44 21.08
C LEU A 49 1.75 17.49 20.87
N THR A 50 0.96 16.59 21.46
CA THR A 50 -0.51 16.64 21.49
C THR A 50 -0.99 17.76 22.42
N ILE A 51 -0.47 18.96 22.16
CA ILE A 51 -1.19 20.21 22.07
C ILE A 51 -0.80 20.78 20.69
N VAL A 52 -1.77 20.82 19.76
CA VAL A 52 -1.76 21.57 18.47
C VAL A 52 -1.38 20.80 17.18
N GLN A 53 -2.45 20.27 16.56
CA GLN A 53 -2.82 20.32 15.12
C GLN A 53 -1.87 19.75 14.04
N SER A 54 -2.36 18.74 13.34
CA SER A 54 -1.76 18.19 12.11
C SER A 54 -2.47 18.69 10.85
N ASN A 55 -1.69 18.94 9.80
CA ASN A 55 -2.16 19.24 8.44
C ASN A 55 -1.25 18.51 7.42
N GLN A 56 -1.80 17.64 6.58
CA GLN A 56 -1.20 17.22 5.31
C GLN A 56 -2.30 17.13 4.23
N THR A 57 -1.99 17.46 2.98
CA THR A 57 -2.95 17.79 1.92
C THR A 57 -3.51 16.57 1.20
N HIS A 58 -4.81 16.64 0.98
CA HIS A 58 -5.75 15.57 0.64
C HIS A 58 -6.35 15.78 -0.78
N PRO A 59 -7.18 14.84 -1.30
CA PRO A 59 -7.99 14.84 -2.53
C PRO A 59 -8.40 16.17 -3.18
N LYS A 60 -8.77 16.14 -4.47
CA LYS A 60 -9.27 17.33 -5.18
C LYS A 60 -10.68 17.69 -4.67
N TRP A 61 -10.71 18.50 -3.64
CA TRP A 61 -11.91 18.89 -2.94
C TRP A 61 -12.76 19.87 -3.75
N LEU A 62 -14.07 19.67 -3.73
CA LEU A 62 -15.02 20.73 -4.07
C LEU A 62 -14.83 21.86 -3.04
N HIS A 63 -15.03 23.13 -3.39
CA HIS A 63 -14.87 24.24 -2.45
C HIS A 63 -16.23 24.94 -2.22
N GLY A 64 -16.52 25.31 -0.97
CA GLY A 64 -17.69 26.07 -0.54
C GLY A 64 -17.58 27.56 -0.86
N LYS A 65 -18.58 28.36 -0.44
CA LYS A 65 -18.64 29.82 -0.69
C LYS A 65 -17.57 30.62 0.07
N ASP A 66 -17.03 30.03 1.11
CA ASP A 66 -15.91 30.48 1.93
C ASP A 66 -14.54 30.07 1.36
N ASN A 67 -14.52 29.37 0.22
CA ASN A 67 -13.31 28.85 -0.40
C ASN A 67 -12.62 27.74 0.42
N GLU A 68 -13.36 27.05 1.31
CA GLU A 68 -12.93 25.85 2.03
C GLU A 68 -13.45 24.56 1.38
N VAL A 69 -12.83 23.42 1.68
CA VAL A 69 -13.21 22.10 1.18
C VAL A 69 -14.65 21.72 1.56
N TRP A 70 -15.50 21.46 0.55
CA TRP A 70 -16.87 21.01 0.69
C TRP A 70 -16.92 19.50 0.92
N VAL A 71 -17.27 19.13 2.15
CA VAL A 71 -17.57 17.75 2.56
C VAL A 71 -19.06 17.66 2.83
N TRP A 72 -19.75 16.72 2.18
CA TRP A 72 -21.10 16.35 2.55
C TRP A 72 -21.06 15.01 3.27
N ILE A 73 -21.34 15.07 4.58
CA ILE A 73 -21.51 13.88 5.41
C ILE A 73 -23.00 13.69 5.56
N MET A 74 -23.49 12.52 5.13
CA MET A 74 -24.90 12.14 5.23
C MET A 74 -25.34 12.27 6.68
N GLY A 75 -26.20 13.25 6.97
CA GLY A 75 -26.71 13.53 8.31
C GLY A 75 -26.02 14.61 9.13
N GLU A 76 -24.99 15.28 8.63
CA GLU A 76 -24.37 16.45 9.30
C GLU A 76 -24.78 17.80 8.67
N ALA A 77 -25.38 17.80 7.48
CA ALA A 77 -25.83 19.02 6.83
C ALA A 77 -27.11 19.60 7.49
N PRO A 78 -27.31 20.93 7.51
CA PRO A 78 -28.50 21.55 8.08
C PRO A 78 -29.79 21.02 7.42
N GLY A 79 -30.60 20.29 8.19
CA GLY A 79 -31.85 19.68 7.72
C GLY A 79 -31.73 18.25 7.20
N ASP A 80 -30.52 17.66 7.22
CA ASP A 80 -30.31 16.26 6.86
C ASP A 80 -30.53 15.34 8.08
N LYS A 81 -30.93 14.09 7.83
CA LYS A 81 -31.15 13.11 8.90
C LYS A 81 -29.87 12.30 9.13
N PRO A 82 -29.45 12.04 10.39
CA PRO A 82 -28.34 11.14 10.68
C PRO A 82 -28.56 9.77 10.04
N TYR A 83 -27.48 9.15 9.58
CA TYR A 83 -27.51 7.84 8.92
C TYR A 83 -28.25 6.78 9.76
N GLU A 84 -28.04 6.80 11.07
CA GLU A 84 -28.71 5.94 12.05
C GLU A 84 -30.23 6.15 12.03
N GLN A 85 -30.69 7.40 11.92
CA GLN A 85 -32.11 7.72 11.88
C GLN A 85 -32.74 7.32 10.54
N ILE A 86 -32.00 7.43 9.43
CA ILE A 86 -32.46 6.99 8.11
C ILE A 86 -32.65 5.46 8.11
N THR A 87 -31.68 4.72 8.63
CA THR A 87 -31.77 3.26 8.70
C THR A 87 -32.88 2.80 9.64
N GLU A 88 -33.05 3.44 10.80
CA GLU A 88 -34.18 3.19 11.71
C GLU A 88 -35.54 3.46 11.05
N GLU A 89 -35.67 4.56 10.30
CA GLU A 89 -36.91 4.89 9.57
C GLU A 89 -37.23 3.87 8.47
N ILE A 90 -36.22 3.40 7.73
CA ILE A 90 -36.38 2.34 6.71
C ILE A 90 -36.82 1.02 7.36
N MET A 91 -36.21 0.63 8.48
CA MET A 91 -36.58 -0.58 9.22
C MET A 91 -38.01 -0.47 9.78
N ALA A 92 -38.36 0.66 10.40
CA ALA A 92 -39.71 0.91 10.93
C ALA A 92 -40.78 0.89 9.84
N LYS A 93 -40.48 1.50 8.67
CA LYS A 93 -41.40 1.50 7.52
C LYS A 93 -41.61 0.08 6.98
N SER A 94 -40.53 -0.69 6.87
CA SER A 94 -40.58 -2.08 6.40
C SER A 94 -41.39 -2.97 7.37
N ALA A 95 -41.14 -2.83 8.68
CA ALA A 95 -41.87 -3.55 9.72
C ALA A 95 -43.38 -3.24 9.71
N ARG A 96 -43.76 -1.96 9.57
CA ARG A 96 -45.17 -1.55 9.44
C ARG A 96 -45.83 -2.10 8.18
N GLN A 97 -45.15 -2.04 7.04
CA GLN A 97 -45.69 -2.58 5.78
C GLN A 97 -45.94 -4.09 5.89
N GLN A 98 -45.03 -4.83 6.50
CA GLN A 98 -45.20 -6.26 6.71
C GLN A 98 -46.35 -6.55 7.70
N ALA A 99 -46.43 -5.83 8.83
CA ALA A 99 -47.52 -5.97 9.79
C ALA A 99 -48.89 -5.65 9.17
N GLN A 100 -48.97 -4.64 8.29
CA GLN A 100 -50.19 -4.31 7.54
C GLN A 100 -50.62 -5.42 6.60
N GLN A 101 -49.68 -6.06 5.89
CA GLN A 101 -49.99 -7.19 5.03
C GLN A 101 -50.54 -8.38 5.83
N GLU A 102 -49.93 -8.68 6.98
CA GLU A 102 -50.39 -9.73 7.91
C GLU A 102 -51.78 -9.39 8.50
N ALA A 103 -52.01 -8.13 8.89
CA ALA A 103 -53.28 -7.66 9.44
C ALA A 103 -54.40 -7.70 8.39
N LEU A 104 -54.13 -7.29 7.14
CA LEU A 104 -55.09 -7.38 6.04
C LEU A 104 -55.48 -8.83 5.73
N ALA A 105 -54.53 -9.77 5.79
CA ALA A 105 -54.81 -11.19 5.61
C ALA A 105 -55.76 -11.70 6.71
N LYS A 106 -55.44 -11.41 7.98
CA LYS A 106 -56.29 -11.77 9.12
C LYS A 106 -57.67 -11.12 9.05
N TRP A 107 -57.76 -9.87 8.59
CA TRP A 107 -59.02 -9.16 8.42
C TRP A 107 -59.93 -9.85 7.40
N ARG A 108 -59.39 -10.25 6.24
CA ARG A 108 -60.16 -10.97 5.21
C ARG A 108 -60.76 -12.26 5.74
N GLU A 109 -60.02 -13.00 6.55
CA GLU A 109 -60.50 -14.23 7.19
C GLU A 109 -61.64 -13.94 8.18
N LYS A 110 -61.44 -12.95 9.06
CA LYS A 110 -62.43 -12.55 10.06
C LYS A 110 -63.71 -11.99 9.44
N GLU A 111 -63.59 -11.18 8.39
CA GLU A 111 -64.73 -10.64 7.64
C GLU A 111 -65.55 -11.76 6.98
N ALA A 112 -64.89 -12.77 6.40
CA ALA A 112 -65.57 -13.93 5.84
C ALA A 112 -66.32 -14.73 6.92
N GLU A 113 -65.74 -14.86 8.11
CA GLU A 113 -66.38 -15.52 9.25
C GLU A 113 -67.61 -14.75 9.74
N ILE A 114 -67.49 -13.43 9.97
CA ILE A 114 -68.60 -12.56 10.38
C ILE A 114 -69.74 -12.63 9.35
N ARG A 115 -69.41 -12.51 8.06
CA ARG A 115 -70.40 -12.59 6.97
C ARG A 115 -71.08 -13.96 6.89
N LYS A 116 -70.38 -15.04 7.24
CA LYS A 116 -70.96 -16.39 7.32
C LYS A 116 -71.92 -16.48 8.51
N LYS A 117 -71.51 -16.05 9.70
CA LYS A 117 -72.36 -16.01 10.91
C LYS A 117 -73.62 -15.18 10.69
N PHE A 118 -73.50 -14.02 10.05
CA PHE A 118 -74.64 -13.16 9.72
C PHE A 118 -75.63 -13.85 8.78
N ARG A 119 -75.14 -14.48 7.70
CA ARG A 119 -75.98 -15.27 6.76
C ARG A 119 -76.73 -16.39 7.47
N GLU A 120 -76.05 -17.14 8.35
CA GLU A 120 -76.65 -18.22 9.13
C GLU A 120 -77.70 -17.70 10.14
N ALA A 121 -77.41 -16.59 10.83
CA ALA A 121 -78.33 -15.96 11.77
C ALA A 121 -79.60 -15.44 11.09
N VAL A 122 -79.48 -14.81 9.92
CA VAL A 122 -80.62 -14.35 9.11
C VAL A 122 -81.46 -15.54 8.62
N LEU A 123 -80.83 -16.64 8.19
CA LEU A 123 -81.54 -17.86 7.79
C LEU A 123 -82.33 -18.47 8.98
N LYS A 124 -81.71 -18.52 10.16
CA LYS A 124 -82.32 -19.02 11.39
C LYS A 124 -83.51 -18.18 11.86
N GLU A 125 -83.45 -16.86 11.72
CA GLU A 125 -84.60 -16.01 12.01
C GLU A 125 -85.70 -16.17 10.95
N LYS A 126 -85.36 -16.21 9.65
CA LYS A 126 -86.35 -16.47 8.59
C LYS A 126 -87.11 -17.77 8.81
N THR A 127 -86.45 -18.86 9.21
CA THR A 127 -87.12 -20.14 9.52
C THR A 127 -88.02 -20.06 10.76
N ARG A 128 -87.61 -19.33 11.81
CA ARG A 128 -88.45 -19.06 12.99
C ARG A 128 -89.72 -18.27 12.63
N PHE A 129 -89.62 -17.29 11.74
CA PHE A 129 -90.77 -16.49 11.31
C PHE A 129 -91.74 -17.26 10.40
N VAL A 130 -91.26 -18.17 9.54
CA VAL A 130 -92.13 -19.01 8.69
C VAL A 130 -92.99 -19.97 9.53
N ALA A 131 -92.53 -20.36 10.73
CA ALA A 131 -93.28 -21.19 11.66
C ALA A 131 -94.40 -20.44 12.43
N GLY A 132 -94.43 -19.10 12.40
CA GLY A 132 -95.45 -18.26 13.07
C GLY A 132 -96.49 -17.70 12.08
N LYS A 133 -97.78 -17.68 12.45
CA LYS A 133 -98.88 -17.12 11.61
C LYS A 133 -98.57 -15.69 11.13
N TRP A 134 -98.77 -15.46 9.83
CA TRP A 134 -98.54 -14.18 9.15
C TRP A 134 -99.53 -13.09 9.61
N ARG A 135 -98.99 -11.95 10.08
CA ARG A 135 -99.71 -10.70 10.39
C ARG A 135 -98.83 -9.51 9.99
N GLU A 136 -99.42 -8.39 9.65
CA GLU A 136 -98.74 -7.13 9.27
C GLU A 136 -97.81 -6.61 10.38
N GLU A 137 -98.23 -6.72 11.65
CA GLU A 137 -97.42 -6.47 12.84
C GLU A 137 -96.20 -7.43 12.98
N ALA A 138 -96.13 -8.51 12.19
CA ALA A 138 -94.96 -9.36 12.09
C ALA A 138 -93.89 -8.80 11.14
N GLU A 139 -94.24 -7.91 10.21
CA GLU A 139 -93.29 -7.26 9.30
C GLU A 139 -92.44 -6.22 10.00
N ASP A 140 -93.05 -5.35 10.81
CA ASP A 140 -92.30 -4.41 11.65
C ASP A 140 -91.38 -5.13 12.65
N ARG A 141 -91.84 -6.25 13.21
CA ARG A 141 -91.00 -7.10 14.07
C ARG A 141 -89.85 -7.77 13.31
N ARG A 142 -90.04 -8.15 12.04
CA ARG A 142 -88.97 -8.68 11.17
C ARG A 142 -87.96 -7.60 10.81
N ALA A 143 -88.44 -6.39 10.47
CA ALA A 143 -87.58 -5.25 10.19
C ALA A 143 -86.75 -4.87 11.42
N ALA A 144 -87.38 -4.78 12.61
CA ALA A 144 -86.68 -4.52 13.86
C ALA A 144 -85.65 -5.61 14.22
N LYS A 145 -85.98 -6.89 13.98
CA LYS A 145 -85.04 -8.01 14.22
C LYS A 145 -83.88 -8.03 13.23
N LEU A 146 -84.12 -7.67 11.97
CA LEU A 146 -83.07 -7.57 10.96
C LEU A 146 -82.12 -6.40 11.27
N GLU A 147 -82.66 -5.25 11.70
CA GLU A 147 -81.86 -4.11 12.17
C GLU A 147 -81.05 -4.47 13.44
N GLU A 148 -81.62 -5.24 14.37
CA GLU A 148 -80.88 -5.75 15.54
C GLU A 148 -79.70 -6.66 15.12
N LEU A 149 -79.91 -7.55 14.14
CA LEU A 149 -78.86 -8.43 13.62
C LEU A 149 -77.76 -7.64 12.88
N LYS A 150 -78.13 -6.65 12.07
CA LYS A 150 -77.18 -5.74 11.41
C LYS A 150 -76.36 -4.96 12.43
N LYS A 151 -77.00 -4.45 13.48
CA LYS A 151 -76.31 -3.75 14.57
C LYS A 151 -75.29 -4.66 15.27
N ARG A 152 -75.65 -5.93 15.52
CA ARG A 152 -74.71 -6.92 16.09
C ARG A 152 -73.56 -7.27 15.16
N GLU A 153 -73.81 -7.39 13.85
CA GLU A 153 -72.77 -7.61 12.83
C GLU A 153 -71.78 -6.44 12.79
N GLU A 154 -72.30 -5.21 12.78
CA GLU A 154 -71.47 -3.99 12.80
C GLU A 154 -70.63 -3.90 14.08
N GLU A 155 -71.22 -4.19 15.24
CA GLU A 155 -70.49 -4.23 16.50
C GLU A 155 -69.41 -5.33 16.53
N GLU A 156 -69.65 -6.50 15.93
CA GLU A 156 -68.65 -7.58 15.81
C GLU A 156 -67.54 -7.19 14.83
N ARG A 157 -67.88 -6.48 13.74
CA ARG A 157 -66.92 -5.91 12.79
C ARG A 157 -66.03 -4.86 13.45
N GLN A 158 -66.61 -3.94 14.22
CA GLN A 158 -65.87 -2.92 14.97
C GLN A 158 -64.95 -3.54 16.03
N ARG A 159 -65.44 -4.52 16.81
CA ARG A 159 -64.60 -5.26 17.77
C ARG A 159 -63.48 -6.01 17.06
N GLY A 160 -63.78 -6.65 15.93
CA GLY A 160 -62.81 -7.37 15.14
C GLY A 160 -61.74 -6.48 14.55
N GLU A 161 -62.12 -5.30 14.04
CA GLU A 161 -61.20 -4.33 13.47
C GLU A 161 -60.28 -3.72 14.54
N ALA A 162 -60.82 -3.40 15.71
CA ALA A 162 -60.03 -2.90 16.84
C ALA A 162 -59.00 -3.93 17.31
N GLU A 163 -59.37 -5.22 17.35
CA GLU A 163 -58.46 -6.31 17.72
C GLU A 163 -57.35 -6.50 16.69
N ILE A 164 -57.68 -6.49 15.38
CA ILE A 164 -56.67 -6.59 14.32
C ILE A 164 -55.73 -5.40 14.32
N ARG A 165 -56.25 -4.18 14.55
CA ARG A 165 -55.43 -2.96 14.65
C ARG A 165 -54.46 -3.00 15.84
N CYS A 166 -54.90 -3.52 16.99
CA CYS A 166 -54.02 -3.72 18.14
C CYS A 166 -52.92 -4.75 17.82
N GLN A 167 -53.29 -5.86 17.15
CA GLN A 167 -52.31 -6.88 16.73
C GLN A 167 -51.33 -6.37 15.67
N GLU A 168 -51.77 -5.51 14.74
CA GLU A 168 -50.92 -4.85 13.74
C GLU A 168 -49.82 -4.04 14.41
N GLU A 169 -50.17 -3.21 15.40
CA GLU A 169 -49.21 -2.35 16.09
C GLU A 169 -48.19 -3.15 16.91
N ILE A 170 -48.64 -4.19 17.62
CA ILE A 170 -47.74 -5.11 18.35
C ILE A 170 -46.79 -5.78 17.35
N ARG A 171 -47.32 -6.30 16.24
CA ARG A 171 -46.53 -7.00 15.23
C ARG A 171 -45.52 -6.10 14.53
N ALA A 172 -45.90 -4.85 14.23
CA ALA A 172 -45.01 -3.86 13.65
C ALA A 172 -43.83 -3.56 14.60
N ASN A 173 -44.08 -3.46 15.90
CA ASN A 173 -43.03 -3.24 16.89
C ASN A 173 -42.10 -4.46 17.04
N GLU A 174 -42.64 -5.68 17.07
CA GLU A 174 -41.83 -6.91 17.10
C GLU A 174 -40.91 -7.03 15.89
N LEU A 175 -41.45 -6.80 14.69
CA LEU A 175 -40.68 -6.85 13.43
C LEU A 175 -39.59 -5.78 13.40
N TYR A 176 -39.89 -4.58 13.89
CA TYR A 176 -38.91 -3.50 13.99
C TYR A 176 -37.75 -3.85 14.92
N ILE A 177 -38.06 -4.40 16.11
CA ILE A 177 -37.05 -4.83 17.08
C ILE A 177 -36.15 -5.91 16.46
N SER A 178 -36.74 -6.93 15.84
CA SER A 178 -36.00 -8.01 15.21
C SER A 178 -35.08 -7.53 14.07
N LEU A 179 -35.56 -6.61 13.22
CA LEU A 179 -34.76 -6.01 12.15
C LEU A 179 -33.59 -5.19 12.71
N LYS A 180 -33.82 -4.42 13.77
CA LYS A 180 -32.81 -3.59 14.42
C LYS A 180 -31.71 -4.43 15.07
N GLU A 181 -32.08 -5.53 15.75
CA GLU A 181 -31.13 -6.48 16.34
C GLU A 181 -30.26 -7.15 15.27
N ALA A 182 -30.87 -7.63 14.17
CA ALA A 182 -30.13 -8.25 13.06
C ALA A 182 -29.15 -7.27 12.38
N HIS A 183 -29.56 -6.01 12.21
CA HIS A 183 -28.69 -4.97 11.63
C HIS A 183 -27.47 -4.67 12.52
N GLN A 184 -27.67 -4.58 13.84
CA GLN A 184 -26.59 -4.31 14.78
C GLN A 184 -25.59 -5.47 14.89
N GLN A 185 -26.09 -6.71 14.94
CA GLN A 185 -25.24 -7.91 15.01
C GLN A 185 -24.42 -8.12 13.73
N GLY A 186 -25.04 -7.93 12.56
CA GLY A 186 -24.35 -8.09 11.28
C GLY A 186 -23.22 -7.08 11.05
N ARG A 187 -23.42 -5.82 11.44
CA ARG A 187 -22.44 -4.75 11.21
C ARG A 187 -21.22 -4.85 12.12
N SER A 188 -21.43 -5.01 13.43
CA SER A 188 -20.32 -5.03 14.39
C SER A 188 -19.39 -6.22 14.17
N GLU A 189 -19.95 -7.41 13.97
CA GLU A 189 -19.11 -8.60 13.85
C GLU A 189 -18.47 -8.77 12.46
N SER A 190 -19.13 -8.32 11.38
CA SER A 190 -18.55 -8.43 10.04
C SER A 190 -17.41 -7.42 9.86
N ASP A 191 -17.63 -6.17 10.24
CA ASP A 191 -16.63 -5.10 10.06
C ASP A 191 -15.38 -5.36 10.92
N GLU A 192 -15.56 -5.86 12.15
CA GLU A 192 -14.45 -6.21 13.05
C GLU A 192 -13.67 -7.43 12.55
N ARG A 193 -14.37 -8.48 12.10
CA ARG A 193 -13.72 -9.67 11.50
C ARG A 193 -12.95 -9.31 10.22
N GLU A 194 -13.51 -8.47 9.35
CA GLU A 194 -12.84 -8.02 8.12
C GLU A 194 -11.61 -7.17 8.42
N TRP A 195 -11.70 -6.27 9.40
CA TRP A 195 -10.56 -5.46 9.84
C TRP A 195 -9.45 -6.31 10.46
N GLU A 196 -9.80 -7.28 11.31
CA GLU A 196 -8.84 -8.22 11.90
C GLU A 196 -8.15 -9.07 10.83
N GLU A 197 -8.90 -9.55 9.84
CA GLU A 197 -8.34 -10.29 8.71
C GLU A 197 -7.38 -9.43 7.88
N MET A 198 -7.77 -8.20 7.54
CA MET A 198 -6.90 -7.26 6.84
C MET A 198 -5.63 -6.99 7.64
N LEU A 199 -5.75 -6.76 8.95
CA LEU A 199 -4.60 -6.53 9.83
C LEU A 199 -3.69 -7.75 9.88
N ARG A 200 -4.25 -8.96 9.96
CA ARG A 200 -3.50 -10.23 9.93
C ARG A 200 -2.76 -10.40 8.62
N ARG A 201 -3.42 -10.15 7.48
CA ARG A 201 -2.80 -10.23 6.13
C ARG A 201 -1.68 -9.21 5.99
N SER A 202 -1.87 -7.99 6.48
CA SER A 202 -0.86 -6.93 6.47
C SER A 202 0.36 -7.31 7.33
N LYS A 203 0.14 -7.77 8.56
CA LYS A 203 1.21 -8.26 9.46
C LYS A 203 1.98 -9.45 8.87
N ALA A 204 1.27 -10.40 8.26
CA ALA A 204 1.88 -11.55 7.60
C ALA A 204 2.76 -11.11 6.42
N ALA A 205 2.26 -10.21 5.56
CA ALA A 205 3.04 -9.69 4.45
C ALA A 205 4.27 -8.88 4.90
N ASP A 206 4.18 -8.14 6.02
CA ASP A 206 5.32 -7.45 6.62
C ASP A 206 6.37 -8.45 7.17
N GLU A 207 5.95 -9.52 7.87
CA GLU A 207 6.86 -10.57 8.36
C GLU A 207 7.48 -11.40 7.22
N ASP A 208 6.73 -11.71 6.16
CA ASP A 208 7.25 -12.38 4.98
C ASP A 208 8.34 -11.54 4.31
N ARG A 209 8.09 -10.23 4.11
CA ARG A 209 9.09 -9.30 3.56
C ARG A 209 10.35 -9.23 4.44
N LYS A 210 10.18 -9.24 5.76
CA LYS A 210 11.27 -9.25 6.74
C LYS A 210 12.05 -10.56 6.73
N HIS A 211 11.38 -11.70 6.60
CA HIS A 211 12.02 -13.00 6.48
C HIS A 211 12.80 -13.12 5.17
N MET A 212 12.23 -12.71 4.04
CA MET A 212 12.91 -12.67 2.74
C MET A 212 14.16 -11.80 2.78
N ALA A 213 14.06 -10.57 3.32
CA ALA A 213 15.19 -9.65 3.42
C ALA A 213 16.28 -10.15 4.38
N ARG A 214 15.91 -10.76 5.52
CA ARG A 214 16.88 -11.39 6.43
C ARG A 214 17.61 -12.54 5.75
N ARG A 215 16.89 -13.47 5.13
CA ARG A 215 17.51 -14.59 4.40
C ARG A 215 18.47 -14.09 3.32
N ALA A 216 18.06 -13.10 2.53
CA ALA A 216 18.94 -12.51 1.52
C ALA A 216 20.22 -11.93 2.16
N ARG A 217 20.09 -11.10 3.20
CA ARG A 217 21.23 -10.47 3.87
C ARG A 217 22.17 -11.47 4.55
N ASP A 218 21.63 -12.46 5.26
CA ASP A 218 22.42 -13.48 5.95
C ASP A 218 23.17 -14.37 4.96
N GLU A 219 22.55 -14.65 3.82
CA GLU A 219 23.18 -15.41 2.74
C GLU A 219 24.33 -14.63 2.09
N TYR A 220 24.12 -13.34 1.77
CA TYR A 220 25.19 -12.46 1.28
C TYR A 220 26.31 -12.33 2.30
N HIS A 221 25.98 -12.16 3.58
CA HIS A 221 26.99 -12.09 4.64
C HIS A 221 27.80 -13.38 4.74
N ARG A 222 27.15 -14.55 4.66
CA ARG A 222 27.82 -15.85 4.69
C ARG A 222 28.73 -16.04 3.48
N GLN A 223 28.31 -15.62 2.30
CA GLN A 223 29.13 -15.69 1.09
C GLN A 223 30.33 -14.76 1.15
N SER A 224 30.11 -13.53 1.63
CA SER A 224 31.17 -12.56 1.87
C SER A 224 32.23 -13.10 2.84
N LEU A 225 31.82 -13.71 3.95
CA LEU A 225 32.75 -14.34 4.90
C LEU A 225 33.56 -15.47 4.25
N ARG A 226 32.92 -16.34 3.45
CA ARG A 226 33.63 -17.40 2.72
C ARG A 226 34.64 -16.83 1.71
N ALA A 227 34.33 -15.72 1.05
CA ALA A 227 35.24 -15.09 0.11
C ALA A 227 36.46 -14.45 0.82
N ILE A 228 36.25 -13.88 2.02
CA ILE A 228 37.32 -13.37 2.89
C ILE A 228 38.21 -14.52 3.39
N GLU A 229 37.63 -15.62 3.84
CA GLU A 229 38.37 -16.82 4.28
C GLU A 229 39.25 -17.41 3.17
N ARG A 230 38.82 -17.30 1.91
CA ARG A 230 39.62 -17.70 0.74
C ARG A 230 40.74 -16.71 0.39
N GLY A 231 40.92 -15.64 1.15
CA GLY A 231 41.98 -14.65 0.95
C GLY A 231 41.77 -13.73 -0.25
N LYS A 232 40.54 -13.62 -0.77
CA LYS A 232 40.25 -12.91 -2.03
C LYS A 232 39.86 -11.44 -1.87
N VAL A 233 39.69 -10.94 -0.65
CA VAL A 233 39.31 -9.54 -0.39
C VAL A 233 40.51 -8.77 0.19
N ALA A 234 41.01 -7.79 -0.56
CA ALA A 234 42.01 -6.86 -0.05
C ALA A 234 41.37 -5.85 0.93
N GLY A 235 41.73 -5.96 2.21
CA GLY A 235 42.09 -4.81 3.04
C GLY A 235 41.03 -3.85 3.61
N LEU A 236 39.75 -3.86 3.21
CA LEU A 236 38.80 -2.83 3.70
C LEU A 236 37.60 -3.33 4.52
N SER A 237 37.27 -4.62 4.49
CA SER A 237 36.09 -5.13 5.21
C SER A 237 36.23 -5.03 6.74
N HIS A 238 37.44 -5.20 7.28
CA HIS A 238 37.70 -5.24 8.73
C HIS A 238 37.79 -3.85 9.39
N LEU A 239 37.99 -2.77 8.61
CA LEU A 239 38.20 -1.42 9.14
C LEU A 239 36.89 -0.65 9.41
N PHE A 240 35.77 -1.10 8.82
CA PHE A 240 34.52 -0.34 8.83
C PHE A 240 33.36 -0.98 9.63
N GLN A 241 33.43 -2.26 9.99
CA GLN A 241 32.44 -2.88 10.89
C GLN A 241 32.44 -2.25 12.30
N ASN A 242 33.56 -1.66 12.74
CA ASN A 242 33.67 -1.02 14.05
C ASN A 242 33.12 0.43 14.12
N ARG A 243 32.78 1.09 12.99
CA ARG A 243 32.27 2.48 13.04
C ARG A 243 30.76 2.61 13.07
N THR A 244 30.00 1.55 12.78
CA THR A 244 28.53 1.58 12.84
C THR A 244 27.96 1.21 14.21
N ALA A 245 28.80 0.74 15.15
CA ALA A 245 28.40 0.41 16.52
C ALA A 245 28.56 1.57 17.52
N ASP A 246 29.40 2.58 17.21
CA ASP A 246 29.79 3.63 18.16
C ASP A 246 28.96 4.94 18.09
N GLN A 247 27.80 4.94 17.43
CA GLN A 247 26.89 6.09 17.47
C GLN A 247 25.74 5.96 18.48
N ASN A 248 25.79 4.99 19.40
CA ASN A 248 24.71 4.78 20.36
C ASN A 248 25.16 4.56 21.81
N THR A 249 26.18 5.29 22.27
CA THR A 249 26.48 5.40 23.71
C THR A 249 26.78 6.83 24.13
N ASN A 250 25.97 7.30 25.08
CA ASN A 250 26.25 8.31 26.10
C ASN A 250 26.26 9.79 25.72
N PHE A 251 25.09 10.40 25.93
CA PHE A 251 25.00 11.77 26.45
C PHE A 251 25.60 11.83 27.86
N SER A 252 26.76 12.48 28.02
CA SER A 252 27.16 13.10 29.29
C SER A 252 28.19 14.21 29.07
N ASN A 253 27.74 15.44 29.32
CA ASN A 253 28.45 16.66 29.75
C ASN A 253 29.98 16.77 29.60
N GLY A 254 30.44 17.82 28.89
CA GLY A 254 31.81 18.35 29.01
C GLY A 254 32.27 19.21 27.82
N GLN A 255 32.48 20.51 28.09
CA GLN A 255 33.00 21.65 27.30
C GLN A 255 33.82 21.47 25.99
N PRO A 256 33.83 22.50 25.10
CA PRO A 256 34.26 22.39 23.71
C PRO A 256 35.77 22.57 23.52
N ALA A 257 36.45 21.57 22.95
CA ALA A 257 37.80 21.72 22.42
C ALA A 257 37.73 22.12 20.93
N ARG A 258 38.36 23.25 20.58
CA ARG A 258 38.62 23.69 19.20
C ARG A 258 39.55 22.69 18.48
N PRO A 259 39.32 22.39 17.19
CA PRO A 259 40.38 21.97 16.29
C PRO A 259 40.87 23.14 15.42
N LEU A 260 42.19 23.33 15.39
CA LEU A 260 42.89 24.18 14.42
C LEU A 260 42.83 23.56 13.01
N SER A 261 42.74 24.46 12.04
CA SER A 261 42.75 24.33 10.56
C SER A 261 43.91 23.47 10.02
N THR A 262 43.81 22.72 8.92
CA THR A 262 43.84 23.25 7.55
C THR A 262 43.62 22.14 6.51
N GLY A 263 42.64 22.34 5.62
CA GLY A 263 42.41 21.59 4.40
C GLY A 263 41.17 22.18 3.72
N PRO A 264 41.19 22.50 2.41
CA PRO A 264 40.10 23.23 1.78
C PRO A 264 38.86 22.34 1.72
N ARG A 265 37.93 22.58 2.65
CA ARG A 265 36.56 22.09 2.59
C ARG A 265 35.85 22.86 1.49
N THR A 266 35.77 22.26 0.30
CA THR A 266 34.82 22.71 -0.72
C THR A 266 33.41 22.42 -0.21
N GLY A 267 32.66 23.50 0.01
CA GLY A 267 31.20 23.62 0.02
C GLY A 267 30.38 22.42 0.48
N THR A 268 29.77 22.56 1.65
CA THR A 268 28.47 21.97 1.98
C THR A 268 27.41 22.47 0.99
N GLY A 269 27.35 21.87 -0.19
CA GLY A 269 26.18 21.79 -1.04
C GLY A 269 25.82 20.32 -1.10
N GLU A 270 24.69 19.94 -0.51
CA GLU A 270 24.19 18.59 -0.65
C GLU A 270 23.98 18.32 -2.15
N ARG A 271 24.81 17.47 -2.75
CA ARG A 271 24.72 17.16 -4.18
C ARG A 271 23.32 16.62 -4.45
N SER A 272 22.68 17.13 -5.51
CA SER A 272 21.38 16.63 -5.97
C SER A 272 21.40 15.10 -6.07
N PHE A 273 20.30 14.44 -5.66
CA PHE A 273 20.14 12.96 -5.67
C PHE A 273 20.47 12.34 -7.02
N ARG A 274 20.13 13.07 -8.08
CA ARG A 274 20.26 12.65 -9.47
C ARG A 274 21.14 13.65 -10.21
N PRO A 275 21.99 13.18 -11.14
CA PRO A 275 22.61 14.07 -12.09
C PRO A 275 21.57 14.90 -12.84
N GLU A 276 21.69 16.22 -12.76
CA GLU A 276 20.76 17.16 -13.39
C GLU A 276 20.83 17.09 -14.92
N SER A 277 21.98 16.70 -15.45
CA SER A 277 22.22 16.53 -16.88
C SER A 277 23.37 15.56 -17.13
N ARG A 278 23.51 15.13 -18.39
CA ARG A 278 24.63 14.32 -18.85
C ARG A 278 25.97 15.02 -18.61
N GLU A 279 26.05 16.33 -18.82
CA GLU A 279 27.25 17.13 -18.56
C GLU A 279 27.63 17.14 -17.07
N ALA A 280 26.63 17.07 -16.17
CA ALA A 280 26.89 16.95 -14.75
C ALA A 280 27.56 15.61 -14.41
N VAL A 281 27.12 14.51 -15.05
CA VAL A 281 27.74 13.18 -14.94
C VAL A 281 29.17 13.19 -15.47
N VAL A 282 29.40 13.81 -16.63
CA VAL A 282 30.74 13.94 -17.23
C VAL A 282 31.69 14.66 -16.29
N ARG A 283 31.27 15.81 -15.73
CA ARG A 283 32.07 16.57 -14.76
C ARG A 283 32.37 15.77 -13.51
N TRP A 284 31.36 15.12 -12.94
CA TRP A 284 31.55 14.23 -11.79
C TRP A 284 32.59 13.15 -12.06
N PHE A 285 32.49 12.49 -13.22
CA PHE A 285 33.43 11.46 -13.60
C PHE A 285 34.86 12.02 -13.71
N GLN A 286 35.04 13.15 -14.38
CA GLN A 286 36.33 13.80 -14.57
C GLN A 286 36.97 14.27 -13.26
N GLU A 287 36.19 14.91 -12.39
CA GLU A 287 36.69 15.51 -11.15
C GLU A 287 36.96 14.45 -10.07
N GLU A 288 36.06 13.47 -9.92
CA GLU A 288 36.10 12.53 -8.79
C GLU A 288 36.55 11.13 -9.18
N GLN A 289 36.21 10.65 -10.38
CA GLN A 289 36.34 9.22 -10.70
C GLN A 289 37.59 8.89 -11.52
N VAL A 290 38.13 9.85 -12.27
CA VAL A 290 39.40 9.69 -13.01
C VAL A 290 40.57 9.50 -12.05
N SER A 291 40.66 10.33 -11.00
CA SER A 291 41.70 10.22 -9.97
C SER A 291 41.64 8.88 -9.20
N ARG A 292 40.43 8.30 -9.12
CA ARG A 292 40.13 7.01 -8.50
C ARG A 292 40.31 5.80 -9.42
N ARG A 293 40.81 6.04 -10.64
CA ARG A 293 41.11 5.00 -11.65
C ARG A 293 39.90 4.12 -11.99
N SER A 294 38.68 4.64 -11.89
CA SER A 294 37.43 3.88 -12.04
C SER A 294 37.24 3.21 -13.40
N ALA A 295 37.75 3.79 -14.48
CA ALA A 295 37.63 3.28 -15.85
C ALA A 295 38.86 2.49 -16.33
N PHE A 296 39.88 2.35 -15.49
CA PHE A 296 41.15 1.75 -15.88
C PHE A 296 41.25 0.31 -15.38
N GLU A 297 42.09 -0.47 -16.05
CA GLU A 297 42.45 -1.79 -15.58
C GLU A 297 43.29 -1.70 -14.30
N ARG A 298 43.26 -2.77 -13.49
CA ARG A 298 43.85 -2.81 -12.14
C ARG A 298 45.31 -2.36 -12.11
N ASP A 299 46.11 -2.83 -13.08
CA ASP A 299 47.56 -2.64 -13.13
C ASP A 299 48.03 -1.81 -14.35
N SER A 300 47.10 -1.23 -15.12
CA SER A 300 47.45 -0.54 -16.36
C SER A 300 46.76 0.82 -16.49
N ASN A 301 47.38 1.74 -17.23
CA ASN A 301 46.76 3.03 -17.61
C ASN A 301 45.91 2.91 -18.88
N VAL A 302 45.52 1.70 -19.25
CA VAL A 302 44.62 1.44 -20.38
C VAL A 302 43.19 1.43 -19.84
N VAL A 303 42.28 2.07 -20.57
CA VAL A 303 40.86 2.01 -20.27
C VAL A 303 40.41 0.56 -20.39
N ALA A 304 39.75 0.06 -19.35
CA ALA A 304 39.40 -1.33 -19.27
C ALA A 304 38.41 -1.73 -20.39
N PRO A 305 38.53 -2.94 -20.96
CA PRO A 305 37.70 -3.35 -22.10
C PRO A 305 36.21 -3.37 -21.76
N TRP A 306 35.85 -3.69 -20.52
CA TRP A 306 34.46 -3.71 -20.02
C TRP A 306 33.87 -2.32 -19.78
N PHE A 307 34.62 -1.22 -19.94
CA PHE A 307 34.13 0.13 -19.64
C PHE A 307 33.56 0.81 -20.89
N HIS A 308 32.28 1.19 -20.84
CA HIS A 308 31.55 1.78 -21.98
C HIS A 308 31.10 3.23 -21.78
N GLY A 309 31.57 3.91 -20.75
CA GLY A 309 31.16 5.29 -20.50
C GLY A 309 29.64 5.45 -20.38
N ILE A 310 29.08 6.55 -20.90
CA ILE A 310 27.64 6.85 -20.76
C ILE A 310 26.87 6.24 -21.94
N ILE A 311 26.35 5.03 -21.74
CA ILE A 311 25.45 4.36 -22.67
C ILE A 311 24.12 4.02 -21.99
N SER A 312 23.06 3.94 -22.78
CA SER A 312 21.73 3.56 -22.29
C SER A 312 21.65 2.07 -21.95
N ARG A 313 20.59 1.69 -21.23
CA ARG A 313 20.28 0.28 -20.95
C ARG A 313 20.10 -0.53 -22.24
N GLN A 314 19.36 0.02 -23.21
CA GLN A 314 19.07 -0.66 -24.47
C GLN A 314 20.35 -0.89 -25.28
N GLU A 315 21.23 0.11 -25.38
CA GLU A 315 22.53 -0.05 -26.06
C GLU A 315 23.41 -1.11 -25.39
N ALA A 316 23.42 -1.17 -24.06
CA ALA A 316 24.14 -2.21 -23.33
C ALA A 316 23.58 -3.62 -23.61
N GLU A 317 22.25 -3.76 -23.66
CA GLU A 317 21.58 -5.02 -24.00
C GLU A 317 21.88 -5.45 -25.45
N GLU A 318 21.89 -4.51 -26.40
CA GLU A 318 22.26 -4.76 -27.81
C GLU A 318 23.70 -5.29 -27.95
N LEU A 319 24.65 -4.68 -27.23
CA LEU A 319 26.06 -5.10 -27.22
C LEU A 319 26.23 -6.52 -26.64
N LEU A 320 25.42 -6.88 -25.65
CA LEU A 320 25.46 -8.18 -24.97
C LEU A 320 24.56 -9.26 -25.61
N MET A 321 23.73 -8.90 -26.60
CA MET A 321 22.69 -9.81 -27.11
C MET A 321 23.27 -11.06 -27.77
N ASN A 322 24.40 -10.92 -28.47
CA ASN A 322 25.05 -11.97 -29.25
C ASN A 322 26.33 -12.51 -28.60
N THR A 323 26.55 -12.24 -27.31
CA THR A 323 27.73 -12.70 -26.56
C THR A 323 27.40 -13.93 -25.71
N ALA A 324 28.44 -14.59 -25.18
CA ALA A 324 28.28 -15.75 -24.30
C ALA A 324 27.61 -15.37 -22.96
N GLU A 325 26.97 -16.34 -22.31
CA GLU A 325 26.54 -16.20 -20.91
C GLU A 325 27.75 -15.87 -20.03
N GLY A 326 27.55 -14.96 -19.06
CA GLY A 326 28.67 -14.46 -18.25
C GLY A 326 29.36 -13.24 -18.83
N SER A 327 29.01 -12.83 -20.06
CA SER A 327 29.52 -11.59 -20.64
C SER A 327 28.95 -10.37 -19.92
N PHE A 328 29.77 -9.34 -19.74
CA PHE A 328 29.36 -8.15 -19.00
C PHE A 328 30.04 -6.88 -19.51
N LEU A 329 29.43 -5.74 -19.18
CA LEU A 329 30.02 -4.42 -19.33
C LEU A 329 29.59 -3.50 -18.19
N THR A 330 30.35 -2.44 -17.98
CA THR A 330 30.05 -1.40 -17.00
C THR A 330 29.84 -0.07 -17.70
N ARG A 331 28.69 0.54 -17.43
CA ARG A 331 28.29 1.85 -17.95
C ARG A 331 28.13 2.85 -16.82
N VAL A 332 28.41 4.10 -17.12
CA VAL A 332 28.14 5.24 -16.24
C VAL A 332 26.65 5.59 -16.36
N SER A 333 25.96 5.71 -15.22
CA SER A 333 24.53 6.00 -15.22
C SER A 333 24.28 7.51 -15.30
N GLU A 334 23.24 7.90 -16.04
CA GLU A 334 22.69 9.25 -15.99
C GLU A 334 21.67 9.46 -14.86
N ARG A 335 21.27 8.38 -14.18
CA ARG A 335 20.23 8.41 -13.13
C ARG A 335 20.81 8.42 -11.72
N ILE A 336 22.06 7.99 -11.57
CA ILE A 336 22.77 7.93 -10.29
C ILE A 336 24.20 8.43 -10.46
N TRP A 337 24.78 8.98 -9.39
CA TRP A 337 26.20 9.25 -9.29
C TRP A 337 26.98 7.94 -9.07
N GLY A 338 27.04 7.11 -10.11
CA GLY A 338 27.56 5.75 -10.03
C GLY A 338 27.55 5.03 -11.36
N TYR A 339 27.72 3.71 -11.28
CA TYR A 339 27.86 2.84 -12.44
C TYR A 339 26.76 1.79 -12.42
N ILE A 340 26.52 1.16 -13.57
CA ILE A 340 25.65 0.02 -13.69
C ILE A 340 26.41 -1.07 -14.43
N LEU A 341 26.52 -2.23 -13.80
CA LEU A 341 27.06 -3.42 -14.45
C LEU A 341 25.92 -4.13 -15.17
N SER A 342 26.02 -4.26 -16.50
CA SER A 342 25.05 -4.98 -17.33
C SER A 342 25.64 -6.35 -17.67
N TYR A 343 24.83 -7.40 -17.48
CA TYR A 343 25.25 -8.79 -17.48
C TYR A 343 24.35 -9.63 -18.40
N ARG A 344 24.96 -10.49 -19.21
CA ARG A 344 24.28 -11.46 -20.06
C ARG A 344 23.98 -12.74 -19.28
N GLN A 345 22.70 -12.99 -19.03
CA GLN A 345 22.21 -14.26 -18.48
C GLN A 345 21.77 -15.20 -19.60
N GLN A 346 21.60 -16.50 -19.31
CA GLN A 346 21.07 -17.50 -20.24
C GLN A 346 19.82 -17.02 -21.02
N THR A 347 18.86 -16.40 -20.34
CA THR A 347 17.63 -15.87 -20.95
C THR A 347 17.40 -14.43 -20.53
N GLY A 348 18.10 -13.50 -21.18
CA GLY A 348 17.92 -12.06 -21.00
C GLY A 348 19.13 -11.37 -20.38
N PHE A 349 18.89 -10.30 -19.63
CA PHE A 349 19.92 -9.42 -19.10
C PHE A 349 19.61 -9.05 -17.66
N LYS A 350 20.67 -8.89 -16.86
CA LYS A 350 20.60 -8.36 -15.50
C LYS A 350 21.42 -7.09 -15.41
N HIS A 351 20.95 -6.16 -14.60
CA HIS A 351 21.65 -4.92 -14.33
C HIS A 351 21.90 -4.84 -12.82
N PHE A 352 23.08 -4.36 -12.45
CA PHE A 352 23.48 -4.22 -11.05
C PHE A 352 23.99 -2.81 -10.83
N PRO A 353 23.20 -1.94 -10.16
CA PRO A 353 23.64 -0.61 -9.79
C PRO A 353 24.81 -0.69 -8.80
N VAL A 354 25.88 0.06 -9.08
CA VAL A 354 27.09 0.17 -8.27
C VAL A 354 27.13 1.55 -7.64
N ASP A 355 27.16 1.58 -6.31
CA ASP A 355 27.30 2.82 -5.54
C ASP A 355 28.76 3.28 -5.53
N ALA A 356 28.99 4.54 -5.91
CA ALA A 356 30.31 5.20 -5.91
C ALA A 356 30.38 6.42 -4.97
N SER A 357 29.31 6.68 -4.20
CA SER A 357 29.17 7.92 -3.41
C SER A 357 30.00 7.97 -2.11
N GLY A 358 30.47 6.83 -1.61
CA GLY A 358 31.16 6.73 -0.31
C GLY A 358 32.69 6.64 -0.39
N GLY A 359 33.26 6.83 -1.57
CA GLY A 359 34.69 6.61 -1.79
C GLY A 359 35.08 5.12 -1.88
N PHE A 360 34.12 4.24 -2.06
CA PHE A 360 34.28 2.82 -2.32
C PHE A 360 33.23 2.39 -3.36
N TYR A 361 33.40 1.20 -3.92
CA TYR A 361 32.47 0.61 -4.89
C TYR A 361 31.82 -0.63 -4.30
N SER A 362 30.49 -0.72 -4.38
CA SER A 362 29.72 -1.87 -3.94
C SER A 362 28.39 -1.94 -4.67
N PHE A 363 27.84 -3.14 -4.85
CA PHE A 363 26.48 -3.28 -5.39
C PHE A 363 25.42 -2.73 -4.44
N LEU A 364 24.46 -1.99 -4.99
CA LEU A 364 23.42 -1.34 -4.20
C LEU A 364 22.57 -2.38 -3.46
N GLY A 365 22.48 -2.24 -2.13
CA GLY A 365 21.57 -3.02 -1.29
C GLY A 365 21.88 -4.51 -1.16
N VAL A 366 22.97 -5.00 -1.77
CA VAL A 366 23.29 -6.43 -1.84
C VAL A 366 24.58 -6.77 -1.13
N ASP A 367 25.63 -5.98 -1.36
CA ASP A 367 26.98 -6.38 -0.98
C ASP A 367 27.49 -5.64 0.26
N PRO A 368 27.86 -6.35 1.36
CA PRO A 368 28.59 -5.75 2.46
C PRO A 368 30.06 -5.47 2.11
N ILE A 369 30.60 -6.09 1.05
CA ILE A 369 31.97 -5.90 0.59
C ILE A 369 32.08 -4.58 -0.14
N ARG A 370 33.10 -3.83 0.23
CA ARG A 370 33.44 -2.53 -0.35
C ARG A 370 34.78 -2.67 -1.03
N HIS A 371 34.84 -2.30 -2.30
CA HIS A 371 36.05 -2.33 -3.10
C HIS A 371 36.66 -0.94 -3.19
N GLU A 372 37.99 -0.87 -3.20
CA GLU A 372 38.73 0.39 -3.33
C GLU A 372 38.61 0.96 -4.75
N THR A 373 38.70 0.08 -5.76
CA THR A 373 38.53 0.42 -7.17
C THR A 373 37.40 -0.37 -7.83
N LEU A 374 36.85 0.16 -8.92
CA LEU A 374 35.83 -0.53 -9.72
C LEU A 374 36.41 -1.79 -10.39
N ALA A 375 37.70 -1.76 -10.74
CA ALA A 375 38.42 -2.92 -11.26
C ALA A 375 38.52 -4.05 -10.22
N ASP A 376 38.74 -3.72 -8.95
CA ASP A 376 38.77 -4.73 -7.87
C ASP A 376 37.38 -5.37 -7.67
N LEU A 377 36.30 -4.59 -7.76
CA LEU A 377 34.93 -5.12 -7.71
C LEU A 377 34.70 -6.13 -8.84
N ILE A 378 35.05 -5.76 -10.06
CA ILE A 378 34.88 -6.63 -11.23
C ILE A 378 35.74 -7.88 -11.12
N HIS A 379 37.01 -7.73 -10.72
CA HIS A 379 37.92 -8.85 -10.54
C HIS A 379 37.40 -9.82 -9.47
N PHE A 380 36.91 -9.30 -8.35
CA PHE A 380 36.34 -10.11 -7.28
C PHE A 380 35.17 -10.96 -7.78
N HIS A 381 34.27 -10.37 -8.56
CA HIS A 381 33.09 -11.06 -9.09
C HIS A 381 33.36 -11.94 -10.32
N LYS A 382 34.61 -12.12 -10.74
CA LYS A 382 34.98 -13.19 -11.68
C LYS A 382 34.92 -14.57 -11.05
N ASP A 383 35.22 -14.64 -9.75
CA ASP A 383 35.29 -15.89 -9.00
C ASP A 383 34.22 -16.01 -7.91
N GLU A 384 33.55 -14.90 -7.55
CA GLU A 384 32.52 -14.86 -6.52
C GLU A 384 31.20 -14.34 -7.09
N ILE A 385 30.12 -15.06 -6.84
CA ILE A 385 28.80 -14.76 -7.42
C ILE A 385 28.28 -13.38 -6.96
N ILE A 386 27.60 -12.67 -7.87
CA ILE A 386 26.98 -11.37 -7.55
C ILE A 386 25.72 -11.56 -6.71
N THR A 387 24.84 -12.49 -7.11
CA THR A 387 23.65 -12.85 -6.34
C THR A 387 23.57 -14.33 -6.07
N THR A 388 22.99 -14.69 -4.92
CA THR A 388 22.82 -16.11 -4.57
C THR A 388 21.75 -16.81 -5.40
N THR A 389 20.73 -16.08 -5.83
CA THR A 389 19.63 -16.66 -6.61
C THR A 389 20.00 -16.83 -8.08
N GLY A 390 20.88 -15.97 -8.60
CA GLY A 390 21.23 -15.94 -10.01
C GLY A 390 22.58 -16.53 -10.40
N ASN A 391 23.45 -16.86 -9.43
CA ASN A 391 24.78 -17.45 -9.66
C ASN A 391 25.63 -16.69 -10.70
N GLU A 392 25.48 -15.38 -10.80
CA GLU A 392 26.16 -14.59 -11.84
C GLU A 392 27.65 -14.45 -11.54
N LEU A 393 28.48 -14.92 -12.45
CA LEU A 393 29.94 -14.76 -12.43
C LEU A 393 30.37 -13.96 -13.66
N LEU A 394 31.25 -12.99 -13.45
CA LEU A 394 31.78 -12.15 -14.51
C LEU A 394 32.85 -12.92 -15.31
N HIS A 395 32.49 -13.43 -16.48
CA HIS A 395 33.39 -14.22 -17.31
C HIS A 395 34.10 -13.37 -18.35
N GLU A 396 33.36 -12.86 -19.34
CA GLU A 396 33.92 -12.16 -20.49
C GLU A 396 33.58 -10.67 -20.48
N ALA A 397 34.59 -9.81 -20.60
CA ALA A 397 34.37 -8.38 -20.79
C ALA A 397 33.88 -8.12 -22.22
N CYS A 398 32.68 -7.56 -22.37
CA CYS A 398 32.23 -7.02 -23.64
C CYS A 398 33.07 -5.78 -23.96
N GLY A 399 33.71 -5.79 -25.13
CA GLY A 399 34.62 -4.73 -25.56
C GLY A 399 33.93 -3.63 -26.37
N GLN A 400 34.70 -2.59 -26.67
CA GLN A 400 34.28 -1.48 -27.51
C GLN A 400 34.08 -1.90 -28.98
N THR A 401 32.92 -1.58 -29.56
CA THR A 401 32.62 -1.85 -30.97
C THR A 401 32.56 -0.57 -31.82
N ARG A 402 32.31 0.60 -31.21
CA ARG A 402 32.16 1.89 -31.88
C ARG A 402 33.49 2.65 -31.98
N ARG A 403 33.58 3.53 -32.99
CA ARG A 403 34.67 4.52 -33.15
C ARG A 403 34.06 5.91 -33.39
N PRO A 404 34.37 6.94 -32.56
CA PRO A 404 35.20 6.86 -31.35
C PRO A 404 34.59 5.94 -30.27
N PRO A 405 35.40 5.45 -29.29
CA PRO A 405 34.91 4.60 -28.21
C PRO A 405 33.80 5.27 -27.39
N ASP A 406 32.91 4.48 -26.80
CA ASP A 406 31.74 4.96 -26.04
C ASP A 406 32.12 5.86 -24.86
N TYR A 407 33.31 5.65 -24.28
CA TYR A 407 33.84 6.45 -23.19
C TYR A 407 34.51 7.76 -23.65
N SER A 408 34.56 8.08 -24.95
CA SER A 408 35.37 9.19 -25.46
C SER A 408 35.01 10.55 -24.86
N GLU A 409 33.73 10.76 -24.55
CA GLU A 409 33.25 12.01 -23.95
C GLU A 409 33.64 12.20 -22.47
N LEU A 410 33.99 11.12 -21.79
CA LEU A 410 34.34 11.15 -20.37
C LEU A 410 35.78 11.60 -20.13
N PHE A 411 36.66 11.44 -21.12
CA PHE A 411 38.04 11.86 -21.03
C PHE A 411 38.23 13.19 -21.76
N PRO A 412 38.91 14.18 -21.15
CA PRO A 412 39.19 15.43 -21.83
C PRO A 412 40.04 15.14 -23.07
N THR A 413 39.58 15.58 -24.24
CA THR A 413 40.41 15.58 -25.46
C THR A 413 41.61 16.49 -25.24
N PRO A 414 42.85 16.05 -25.54
CA PRO A 414 43.99 16.96 -25.48
C PRO A 414 43.72 18.11 -26.44
N SER A 415 43.62 19.33 -25.89
CA SER A 415 43.53 20.55 -26.68
C SER A 415 44.71 20.59 -27.64
N GLN A 416 44.43 20.64 -28.94
CA GLN A 416 45.49 20.87 -29.93
C GLN A 416 46.18 22.19 -29.55
N PRO A 417 47.51 22.21 -29.40
CA PRO A 417 48.23 23.48 -29.25
C PRO A 417 47.96 24.31 -30.51
N GLN A 418 47.48 25.54 -30.31
CA GLN A 418 47.29 26.53 -31.36
C GLN A 418 48.60 26.88 -32.06
#